data_AF-A0A7Y3HRJ7-F1
#
_entry.id   AF-A0A7Y3HRJ7-F1
#
_cell.length_a   1.000
_cell.length_b   1.000
_cell.length_c   1.000
_cell.angle_alpha   90.00
_cell.angle_beta   90.00
_cell.angle_gamma   90.00
#
_symmetry.space_group_name_H-M   'P 1'
#
loop_
_entity.id
_entity.type
_entity.pdbx_description
1 polymer ?
#
loop_
_entity_poly.entity_id
_entity_poly.type
_entity_poly.pdbx_seq_one_letter_code
_entity_poly.pdbx_strand_id
1 'polypeptide(L)'
;MGKKRIVVLTGAGMSAESGLKTFRDANGLWEGHDVMQVASPQGFAANPELVLEFYNQRRKQLLQVDPNEGHRALVTLEQKFEVNIVTQNVDNLHEKAGSTKVLHLHGELLKVRSTKNENLVMEWHKDLHLGHLDADGHQLRPHIVWFGEMVPLLEPAIEITSKADVLLIIGTSMQVYPAASLVN
;
A
#
# COMPACT_ATOMS: atom_id res chain seq x y z
N MET A 1 5.85 -30.10 16.06
CA MET A 1 4.78 -29.08 16.01
C MET A 1 5.27 -27.97 15.08
N GLY A 2 4.46 -27.53 14.12
CA GLY A 2 4.83 -26.42 13.23
C GLY A 2 4.98 -25.10 13.98
N LYS A 3 5.66 -24.11 13.38
CA LYS A 3 5.68 -22.74 13.91
C LYS A 3 4.24 -22.22 14.01
N LYS A 4 3.91 -21.47 15.07
CA LYS A 4 2.61 -20.76 15.14
C LYS A 4 2.55 -19.72 14.01
N ARG A 5 1.36 -19.55 13.44
CA ARG A 5 1.06 -18.60 12.37
C ARG A 5 0.56 -17.29 12.96
N ILE A 6 1.34 -16.24 12.74
CA ILE A 6 0.99 -14.87 13.12
C ILE A 6 0.65 -14.11 11.83
N VAL A 7 -0.53 -13.51 11.78
CA VAL A 7 -0.88 -12.56 10.72
C VAL A 7 -0.79 -11.16 11.29
N VAL A 8 -0.18 -10.25 10.55
CA VAL A 8 0.00 -8.85 10.96
C VAL A 8 -0.74 -7.95 9.98
N LEU A 9 -1.80 -7.30 10.43
CA LEU A 9 -2.51 -6.26 9.69
C LEU A 9 -1.86 -4.91 9.98
N THR A 10 -1.27 -4.29 8.96
CA THR A 10 -0.63 -2.98 9.11
C THR A 10 -1.30 -1.88 8.30
N GLY A 11 -1.24 -0.65 8.80
CA GLY A 11 -1.67 0.55 8.10
C GLY A 11 -0.69 1.70 8.26
N ALA A 12 -1.09 2.91 7.85
CA ALA A 12 -0.16 4.02 7.65
C ALA A 12 0.62 4.43 8.90
N GLY A 13 0.06 4.21 10.10
CA GLY A 13 0.73 4.44 11.37
C GLY A 13 1.99 3.58 11.57
N MET A 14 2.08 2.42 10.91
CA MET A 14 3.29 1.59 10.89
C MET A 14 4.51 2.34 10.32
N SER A 15 4.27 3.22 9.34
CA SER A 15 5.32 3.96 8.63
C SER A 15 5.51 5.39 9.14
N ALA A 16 4.74 5.82 10.15
CA ALA A 16 4.78 7.19 10.68
C ALA A 16 6.16 7.56 11.23
N GLU A 17 6.76 6.67 12.03
CA GLU A 17 8.10 6.87 12.62
C GLU A 17 9.23 6.80 11.58
N SER A 18 8.95 6.38 10.35
CA SER A 18 9.88 6.47 9.22
C SER A 18 9.80 7.82 8.50
N GLY A 19 8.97 8.76 8.96
CA GLY A 19 8.83 10.09 8.36
C GLY A 19 7.82 10.15 7.21
N LEU A 20 7.00 9.11 7.01
CA LEU A 20 5.88 9.12 6.07
C LEU A 20 4.63 9.63 6.79
N LYS A 21 3.91 10.58 6.19
CA LYS A 21 2.67 11.07 6.79
C LYS A 21 1.58 10.01 6.70
N THR A 22 0.83 9.86 7.78
CA THR A 22 -0.29 8.94 7.81
C THR A 22 -1.47 9.48 7.01
N PHE A 23 -2.33 8.57 6.55
CA PHE A 23 -3.63 8.91 6.01
C PHE A 23 -4.56 9.35 7.17
N ARG A 24 -4.44 10.63 7.57
CA ARG A 24 -5.45 11.47 8.25
C ARG A 24 -4.81 12.75 8.78
N ASP A 25 -5.05 13.86 8.09
CA ASP A 25 -5.36 15.10 8.79
C ASP A 25 -6.88 15.12 9.05
N ALA A 26 -7.31 15.64 10.21
CA ALA A 26 -8.70 15.63 10.68
C ALA A 26 -9.73 16.29 9.74
N ASN A 27 -9.27 16.87 8.63
CA ASN A 27 -10.05 17.65 7.67
C ASN A 27 -10.36 16.91 6.37
N GLY A 28 -10.09 15.60 6.27
CA GLY A 28 -10.30 14.82 5.04
C GLY A 28 -9.24 15.07 3.96
N LEU A 29 -8.16 15.75 4.32
CA LEU A 29 -7.04 16.04 3.43
C LEU A 29 -5.94 14.98 3.59
N TRP A 30 -5.30 14.64 2.48
CA TRP A 30 -4.05 13.88 2.44
C TRP A 30 -2.98 14.73 1.78
N GLU A 31 -1.92 15.07 2.53
CA GLU A 31 -0.87 15.99 2.07
C GLU A 31 -1.42 17.34 1.58
N GLY A 32 -2.50 17.84 2.20
CA GLY A 32 -3.15 19.10 1.82
C GLY A 32 -4.13 19.00 0.65
N HIS A 33 -4.36 17.82 0.09
CA HIS A 33 -5.32 17.59 -1.00
C HIS A 33 -6.58 16.86 -0.53
N ASP A 34 -7.74 17.19 -1.10
CA ASP A 34 -8.93 16.34 -0.97
C ASP A 34 -8.62 14.96 -1.54
N VAL A 35 -8.78 13.92 -0.71
CA VAL A 35 -8.50 12.53 -1.07
C VAL A 35 -9.18 12.10 -2.36
N MET A 36 -10.42 12.55 -2.61
CA MET A 36 -11.17 12.14 -3.80
C MET A 36 -10.61 12.79 -5.07
N GLN A 37 -9.91 13.93 -4.99
CA GLN A 37 -9.26 14.52 -6.16
C GLN A 37 -8.02 13.74 -6.60
N VAL A 38 -7.38 13.04 -5.66
CA VAL A 38 -6.02 12.53 -5.84
C VAL A 38 -5.89 11.02 -5.68
N ALA A 39 -6.91 10.35 -5.16
CA ALA A 39 -6.96 8.92 -4.93
C ALA A 39 -8.32 8.32 -5.33
N SER A 40 -8.91 8.80 -6.43
CA SER A 40 -10.10 8.21 -7.07
C SER A 40 -9.95 8.14 -8.60
N PRO A 41 -10.64 7.19 -9.28
CA PRO A 41 -10.70 7.17 -10.74
C PRO A 41 -11.24 8.48 -11.33
N GLN A 42 -12.20 9.11 -10.66
CA GLN A 42 -12.81 10.38 -11.07
C GLN A 42 -11.81 11.53 -10.97
N GLY A 43 -11.01 11.56 -9.90
CA GLY A 43 -9.94 12.53 -9.71
C GLY A 43 -8.87 12.43 -10.80
N PHE A 44 -8.45 11.21 -11.14
CA PHE A 44 -7.52 10.97 -12.23
C PHE A 44 -8.10 11.35 -13.60
N ALA A 45 -9.38 11.06 -13.86
CA ALA A 45 -10.03 11.47 -15.11
C ALA A 45 -10.19 12.99 -15.21
N ALA A 46 -10.41 13.69 -14.09
CA ALA A 46 -10.59 15.13 -14.05
C ALA A 46 -9.27 15.90 -14.18
N ASN A 47 -8.21 15.45 -13.50
CA ASN A 47 -6.89 16.09 -13.55
C ASN A 47 -5.77 15.06 -13.34
N PRO A 48 -5.37 14.34 -14.39
CA PRO A 48 -4.37 13.28 -14.27
C PRO A 48 -3.00 13.84 -13.88
N GLU A 49 -2.62 15.03 -14.33
CA GLU A 49 -1.33 15.65 -13.97
C GLU A 49 -1.22 15.89 -12.46
N LEU A 50 -2.28 16.40 -11.84
CA LEU A 50 -2.34 16.58 -10.38
C LEU A 50 -2.14 15.24 -9.66
N VAL A 51 -2.85 14.20 -10.07
CA VAL A 51 -2.74 12.87 -9.45
C VAL A 51 -1.34 12.30 -9.64
N LEU A 52 -0.78 12.41 -10.85
CA LEU A 52 0.56 11.93 -11.16
C LEU A 52 1.61 12.65 -10.30
N GLU A 53 1.54 13.98 -10.20
CA GLU A 53 2.46 14.77 -9.37
C GLU A 53 2.31 14.41 -7.88
N PHE A 54 1.08 14.27 -7.39
CA PHE A 54 0.77 13.83 -6.04
C PHE A 54 1.50 12.51 -5.71
N TYR A 55 1.41 11.50 -6.58
CA TYR A 55 2.12 10.23 -6.39
C TYR A 55 3.63 10.31 -6.63
N ASN A 56 4.11 11.16 -7.54
CA ASN A 56 5.55 11.39 -7.76
C ASN A 56 6.22 11.94 -6.50
N GLN A 57 5.58 12.88 -5.81
CA GLN A 57 6.10 13.44 -4.55
C GLN A 57 6.28 12.37 -3.48
N ARG A 58 5.31 11.46 -3.29
CA ARG A 58 5.53 10.37 -2.31
C ARG A 58 6.51 9.33 -2.79
N ARG A 59 6.59 9.07 -4.09
CA ARG A 59 7.64 8.17 -4.59
C ARG A 59 9.02 8.73 -4.25
N LYS A 60 9.23 10.02 -4.49
CA LYS A 60 10.47 10.72 -4.09
C LYS A 60 10.69 10.62 -2.58
N GLN A 61 9.68 10.88 -1.75
CA GLN A 61 9.79 10.78 -0.30
C GLN A 61 10.12 9.36 0.16
N LEU A 62 9.44 8.33 -0.38
CA LEU A 62 9.66 6.92 -0.05
C LEU A 62 11.11 6.50 -0.31
N LEU A 63 11.71 6.98 -1.41
CA LEU A 63 13.11 6.69 -1.74
C LEU A 63 14.11 7.32 -0.77
N GLN A 64 13.69 8.27 0.09
CA GLN A 64 14.55 8.98 1.04
C GLN A 64 14.36 8.52 2.50
N VAL A 65 13.49 7.54 2.75
CA VAL A 65 13.21 7.05 4.11
C VAL A 65 13.65 5.61 4.31
N ASP A 66 13.92 5.25 5.55
CA ASP A 66 14.31 3.91 5.96
C ASP A 66 13.26 3.28 6.89
N PRO A 67 13.20 1.93 6.96
CA PRO A 67 12.30 1.27 7.89
C PRO A 67 12.59 1.70 9.33
N ASN A 68 11.56 1.76 10.17
CA ASN A 68 11.70 2.03 11.60
C ASN A 68 11.82 0.73 12.43
N GLU A 69 11.92 0.87 13.76
CA GLU A 69 12.03 -0.27 14.68
C GLU A 69 10.83 -1.22 14.62
N GLY A 70 9.62 -0.70 14.35
CA GLY A 70 8.44 -1.54 14.14
C GLY A 70 8.64 -2.54 13.02
N HIS A 71 9.18 -2.10 11.87
CA HIS A 71 9.40 -2.97 10.72
C HIS A 71 10.47 -4.03 11.05
N ARG A 72 11.58 -3.60 11.67
CA ARG A 72 12.66 -4.51 12.11
C ARG A 72 12.18 -5.54 13.15
N ALA A 73 11.24 -5.16 14.01
CA ALA A 73 10.66 -6.06 14.99
C ALA A 73 9.88 -7.20 14.33
N LEU A 74 9.16 -6.93 13.22
CA LEU A 74 8.45 -7.98 12.48
C LEU A 74 9.42 -8.98 11.81
N VAL A 75 10.55 -8.51 11.30
CA VAL A 75 11.62 -9.38 10.78
C VAL A 75 12.20 -10.26 11.89
N THR A 76 12.39 -9.71 13.09
CA THR A 76 12.83 -10.48 14.25
C THR A 76 11.77 -11.51 14.66
N LEU A 77 10.47 -11.19 14.51
CA LEU A 77 9.37 -12.10 14.77
C LEU A 77 9.33 -13.29 13.79
N GLU A 78 9.62 -13.05 12.50
CA GLU A 78 9.74 -14.08 11.44
C GLU A 78 10.77 -15.17 11.77
N GLN A 79 11.80 -14.85 12.55
CA GLN A 79 12.80 -15.84 12.98
C GLN A 79 12.17 -16.96 13.82
N LYS A 80 11.16 -16.62 14.64
CA LYS A 80 10.55 -17.54 15.61
C LYS A 80 9.20 -18.11 15.15
N PHE A 81 8.45 -17.35 14.36
CA PHE A 81 7.08 -17.68 13.95
C PHE A 81 6.95 -17.73 12.43
N GLU A 82 5.86 -18.29 11.94
CA GLU A 82 5.46 -18.06 10.55
C GLU A 82 4.65 -16.77 10.53
N VAL A 83 5.25 -15.68 10.04
CA VAL A 83 4.58 -14.38 9.97
C VAL A 83 4.12 -14.12 8.53
N ASN A 84 2.88 -13.67 8.37
CA ASN A 84 2.39 -13.10 7.12
C ASN A 84 1.92 -11.67 7.41
N ILE A 85 2.44 -10.70 6.67
CA ILE A 85 2.06 -9.30 6.78
C ILE A 85 1.03 -9.00 5.69
N VAL A 86 -0.14 -8.53 6.09
CA VAL A 86 -1.15 -7.99 5.19
C VAL A 86 -1.21 -6.49 5.45
N THR A 87 -0.78 -5.68 4.48
CA THR A 87 -0.60 -4.24 4.67
C THR A 87 -1.57 -3.44 3.81
N GLN A 88 -2.12 -2.38 4.41
CA GLN A 88 -2.84 -1.32 3.69
C GLN A 88 -1.89 -0.27 3.11
N ASN A 89 -0.61 -0.30 3.51
CA ASN A 89 0.39 0.63 3.02
C ASN A 89 0.79 0.27 1.60
N VAL A 90 1.21 1.31 0.89
CA VAL A 90 1.72 1.22 -0.48
C VAL A 90 3.22 1.47 -0.56
N ASP A 91 3.86 1.79 0.58
CA ASP A 91 5.32 1.82 0.72
C ASP A 91 5.91 0.40 0.75
N ASN A 92 7.22 0.27 0.54
CA ASN A 92 7.93 -1.00 0.57
C ASN A 92 8.83 -1.16 1.82
N LEU A 93 8.46 -0.53 2.95
CA LEU A 93 9.32 -0.51 4.14
C LEU A 93 9.36 -1.87 4.85
N HIS A 94 8.34 -2.72 4.71
CA HIS A 94 8.36 -4.09 5.22
C HIS A 94 9.42 -4.93 4.50
N GLU A 95 9.43 -4.88 3.17
CA GLU A 95 10.40 -5.56 2.31
C GLU A 95 11.80 -5.01 2.53
N LYS A 96 11.94 -3.67 2.57
CA LYS A 96 13.22 -3.00 2.82
C LYS A 96 13.81 -3.35 4.19
N ALA A 97 12.97 -3.64 5.19
CA ALA A 97 13.42 -4.13 6.50
C ALA A 97 13.89 -5.60 6.46
N GLY A 98 13.41 -6.39 5.50
CA GLY A 98 13.71 -7.81 5.34
C GLY A 98 12.54 -8.76 5.59
N SER A 99 11.30 -8.26 5.68
CA SER A 99 10.11 -9.13 5.82
C SER A 99 9.91 -9.94 4.55
N THR A 100 9.58 -11.22 4.67
CA THR A 100 9.61 -12.15 3.53
C THR A 100 8.24 -12.52 2.98
N LYS A 101 7.16 -12.33 3.75
CA LYS A 101 5.79 -12.65 3.35
C LYS A 101 4.88 -11.45 3.54
N VAL A 102 4.81 -10.60 2.53
CA VAL A 102 4.02 -9.36 2.55
C VAL A 102 2.98 -9.37 1.43
N LEU A 103 1.75 -8.97 1.75
CA LEU A 103 0.65 -8.79 0.82
C LEU A 103 0.14 -7.34 0.90
N HIS A 104 0.23 -6.62 -0.22
CA HIS A 104 -0.21 -5.22 -0.35
C HIS A 104 -1.65 -5.10 -0.80
N LEU A 105 -2.58 -4.83 0.11
CA LEU A 105 -4.00 -4.69 -0.23
C LEU A 105 -4.26 -3.55 -1.22
N HIS A 106 -3.55 -2.44 -1.09
CA HIS A 106 -3.83 -1.22 -1.86
C HIS A 106 -2.80 -0.93 -2.97
N GLY A 107 -2.06 -1.95 -3.39
CA GLY A 107 -1.00 -1.84 -4.39
C GLY A 107 0.30 -1.26 -3.82
N GLU A 108 1.20 -0.85 -4.70
CA GLU A 108 2.59 -0.51 -4.38
C GLU A 108 3.04 0.76 -5.12
N LEU A 109 3.65 1.69 -4.40
CA LEU A 109 3.99 3.03 -4.87
C LEU A 109 5.14 3.06 -5.87
N LEU A 110 6.05 2.08 -5.75
CA LEU A 110 7.16 1.86 -6.67
C LEU A 110 6.75 1.03 -7.89
N LYS A 111 5.45 0.82 -8.12
CA LYS A 111 4.93 0.19 -9.33
C LYS A 111 3.94 1.10 -10.05
N VAL A 112 3.82 0.88 -11.35
CA VAL A 112 2.82 1.49 -12.23
C VAL A 112 2.06 0.40 -12.97
N ARG A 113 0.83 0.70 -13.40
CA ARG A 113 0.02 -0.20 -14.23
C ARG A 113 -0.60 0.53 -15.42
N SER A 114 -0.98 -0.21 -16.45
CA SER A 114 -1.80 0.33 -17.54
C SER A 114 -3.17 0.78 -17.03
N THR A 115 -3.71 1.83 -17.64
CA THR A 115 -5.10 2.28 -17.44
C THR A 115 -6.13 1.37 -18.09
N LYS A 116 -5.72 0.44 -18.98
CA LYS A 116 -6.62 -0.51 -19.65
C LYS A 116 -6.41 -1.96 -19.22
N ASN A 117 -5.16 -2.36 -18.99
CA ASN A 117 -4.84 -3.71 -18.53
C ASN A 117 -4.24 -3.65 -17.12
N GLU A 118 -5.05 -3.89 -16.09
CA GLU A 118 -4.59 -3.80 -14.70
C GLU A 118 -3.52 -4.84 -14.32
N ASN A 119 -3.41 -5.92 -15.09
CA ASN A 119 -2.39 -6.97 -14.89
C ASN A 119 -1.04 -6.58 -15.51
N LEU A 120 -0.99 -5.53 -16.33
CA LEU A 120 0.26 -5.00 -16.87
C LEU A 120 0.89 -4.06 -15.84
N VAL A 121 1.63 -4.63 -14.90
CA VAL A 121 2.30 -3.94 -13.79
C VAL A 121 3.81 -3.91 -14.03
N MET A 122 4.46 -2.79 -13.70
CA MET A 122 5.90 -2.59 -13.89
C MET A 122 6.53 -1.87 -12.70
N GLU A 123 7.77 -2.23 -12.38
CA GLU A 123 8.61 -1.46 -11.45
C GLU A 123 8.86 -0.05 -11.97
N TRP A 124 8.77 0.93 -11.09
CA TRP A 124 8.82 2.34 -11.43
C TRP A 124 9.34 3.21 -10.27
N HIS A 125 10.59 3.63 -10.40
CA HIS A 125 11.33 4.36 -9.36
C HIS A 125 11.56 5.84 -9.70
N LYS A 126 10.85 6.36 -10.72
CA LYS A 126 11.01 7.73 -11.25
C LYS A 126 9.66 8.44 -11.36
N ASP A 127 9.68 9.67 -11.85
CA ASP A 127 8.45 10.41 -12.09
C ASP A 127 7.64 9.79 -13.24
N LEU A 128 6.33 9.74 -13.04
CA LEU A 128 5.35 9.33 -14.03
C LEU A 128 4.65 10.57 -14.55
N HIS A 129 4.61 10.74 -15.87
CA HIS A 129 3.99 11.88 -16.54
C HIS A 129 2.99 11.41 -17.59
N LEU A 130 2.13 12.33 -18.03
CA LEU A 130 1.30 12.08 -19.20
C LEU A 130 2.18 11.76 -20.42
N GLY A 131 1.74 10.82 -21.23
CA GLY A 131 2.50 10.31 -22.38
C GLY A 131 3.49 9.20 -22.05
N HIS A 132 3.64 8.82 -20.77
CA HIS A 132 4.24 7.52 -20.43
C HIS A 132 3.20 6.43 -20.64
N LEU A 133 3.31 5.73 -21.77
CA LEU A 133 2.35 4.75 -22.23
C LEU A 133 2.84 3.31 -22.00
N ASP A 134 1.91 2.37 -21.95
CA ASP A 134 2.20 0.96 -22.10
C ASP A 134 2.52 0.59 -23.56
N ALA A 135 2.82 -0.69 -23.81
CA ALA A 135 3.18 -1.18 -25.14
C ALA A 135 2.05 -1.04 -26.18
N ASP A 136 0.80 -0.89 -25.73
CA ASP A 136 -0.39 -0.75 -26.57
C ASP A 136 -0.82 0.73 -26.73
N GLY A 137 -0.04 1.66 -26.18
CA GLY A 137 -0.31 3.10 -26.28
C GLY A 137 -1.30 3.65 -25.24
N HIS A 138 -1.61 2.91 -24.17
CA HIS A 138 -2.46 3.39 -23.09
C HIS A 138 -1.64 4.07 -21.99
N GLN A 139 -2.20 5.14 -21.41
CA GLN A 139 -1.55 5.87 -20.31
C GLN A 139 -1.27 4.94 -19.12
N LEU A 140 -0.06 5.03 -18.58
CA LEU A 140 0.30 4.40 -17.31
C LEU A 140 -0.19 5.25 -16.14
N ARG A 141 -0.54 4.58 -15.04
CA ARG A 141 -0.93 5.19 -13.76
C ARG A 141 -0.21 4.51 -12.59
N PRO A 142 -0.16 5.12 -11.40
CA PRO A 142 0.33 4.44 -10.19
C PRO A 142 -0.39 3.11 -9.96
N HIS A 143 0.35 2.07 -9.55
CA HIS A 143 -0.22 0.78 -9.17
C HIS A 143 -0.80 0.85 -7.76
N ILE A 144 -1.85 1.66 -7.62
CA ILE A 144 -2.51 1.96 -6.36
C ILE A 144 -4.00 1.68 -6.55
N VAL A 145 -4.59 1.03 -5.56
CA VAL A 145 -6.04 0.86 -5.47
C VAL A 145 -6.62 2.16 -4.94
N TRP A 146 -7.45 2.81 -5.75
CA TRP A 146 -8.12 4.05 -5.40
C TRP A 146 -9.48 3.82 -4.75
N PHE A 147 -9.99 4.86 -4.09
CA PHE A 147 -11.36 4.83 -3.57
C PHE A 147 -12.35 4.59 -4.71
N GLY A 148 -13.27 3.65 -4.48
CA GLY A 148 -14.24 3.20 -5.48
C GLY A 148 -13.74 2.08 -6.41
N GLU A 149 -12.47 1.67 -6.32
CA GLU A 149 -11.96 0.50 -7.02
C GLU A 149 -12.13 -0.78 -6.19
N MET A 150 -12.18 -1.92 -6.89
CA MET A 150 -12.07 -3.23 -6.25
C MET A 150 -10.69 -3.41 -5.63
N VAL A 151 -10.63 -4.17 -4.52
CA VAL A 151 -9.39 -4.58 -3.85
C VAL A 151 -9.05 -6.01 -4.29
N PRO A 152 -8.18 -6.22 -5.30
CA PRO A 152 -8.02 -7.54 -5.92
C PRO A 152 -7.44 -8.59 -4.97
N LEU A 153 -6.60 -8.15 -4.02
CA LEU A 153 -5.94 -9.04 -3.07
C LEU A 153 -6.74 -9.27 -1.77
N LEU A 154 -8.02 -8.89 -1.74
CA LEU A 154 -8.87 -9.11 -0.58
C LEU A 154 -9.09 -10.61 -0.32
N GLU A 155 -9.41 -11.40 -1.34
CA GLU A 155 -9.64 -12.85 -1.19
C GLU A 155 -8.41 -13.60 -0.66
N PRO A 156 -7.20 -13.42 -1.23
CA PRO A 156 -5.98 -13.97 -0.63
C PRO A 156 -5.73 -13.49 0.81
N ALA A 157 -6.01 -12.21 1.12
CA ALA A 157 -5.86 -11.70 2.47
C ALA A 157 -6.83 -12.35 3.47
N ILE A 158 -8.07 -12.63 3.05
CA ILE A 158 -9.05 -13.38 3.86
C ILE A 158 -8.51 -14.78 4.15
N GLU A 159 -8.00 -15.48 3.12
CA GLU A 159 -7.47 -16.84 3.28
C GLU A 159 -6.24 -16.88 4.21
N ILE A 160 -5.35 -15.90 4.11
CA ILE A 160 -4.18 -15.78 5.00
C ILE A 160 -4.66 -15.53 6.44
N THR A 161 -5.57 -14.58 6.61
CA THR A 161 -6.05 -14.14 7.93
C THR A 161 -6.86 -15.24 8.63
N SER A 162 -7.67 -16.01 7.90
CA SER A 162 -8.49 -17.10 8.46
C SER A 162 -7.67 -18.28 8.99
N LYS A 163 -6.38 -18.37 8.63
CA LYS A 163 -5.45 -19.42 9.06
C LYS A 163 -4.56 -18.98 10.23
N ALA A 164 -4.73 -17.76 10.74
CA ALA A 164 -3.92 -17.20 11.81
C ALA A 164 -4.22 -17.86 13.16
N ASP A 165 -3.17 -18.20 13.91
CA ASP A 165 -3.30 -18.55 15.34
C ASP A 165 -3.37 -17.28 16.21
N VAL A 166 -2.73 -16.19 15.74
CA VAL A 166 -2.70 -14.87 16.37
C VAL A 166 -2.78 -13.80 15.27
N LEU A 167 -3.62 -12.79 15.50
CA LEU A 167 -3.73 -11.60 14.64
C LEU A 167 -3.17 -10.38 15.39
N LEU A 168 -2.21 -9.70 14.79
CA LEU A 168 -1.68 -8.42 15.28
C LEU A 168 -2.18 -7.28 14.39
N ILE A 169 -2.68 -6.21 15.00
CA ILE A 169 -3.19 -5.03 14.27
C ILE A 169 -2.33 -3.84 14.66
N ILE A 170 -1.62 -3.25 13.70
CA ILE A 170 -0.59 -2.24 13.97
C ILE A 170 -0.80 -1.01 13.07
N GLY A 171 -0.90 0.17 13.67
CA GLY A 171 -0.86 1.43 12.92
C GLY A 171 -2.01 1.64 11.93
N THR A 172 -3.16 0.99 12.13
CA THR A 172 -4.35 1.17 11.30
C THR A 172 -5.54 1.64 12.15
N SER A 173 -6.37 2.51 11.57
CA SER A 173 -7.61 2.98 12.19
C SER A 173 -8.74 1.95 12.12
N MET A 174 -8.59 0.92 11.27
CA MET A 174 -9.64 -0.06 10.98
C MET A 174 -10.96 0.57 10.49
N GLN A 175 -10.89 1.69 9.77
CA GLN A 175 -12.06 2.38 9.22
C GLN A 175 -12.17 2.29 7.69
N VAL A 176 -11.12 1.82 6.99
CA VAL A 176 -11.11 1.71 5.54
C VAL A 176 -11.57 0.30 5.14
N TYR A 177 -12.73 0.22 4.51
CA TYR A 177 -13.27 -1.02 3.97
C TYR A 177 -12.77 -1.25 2.54
N PRO A 178 -12.60 -2.51 2.12
CA PRO A 178 -12.90 -3.75 2.84
C PRO A 178 -11.80 -4.24 3.82
N ALA A 179 -10.62 -3.61 3.88
CA ALA A 179 -9.52 -4.07 4.75
C ALA A 179 -9.93 -4.21 6.22
N ALA A 180 -10.79 -3.31 6.71
CA ALA A 180 -11.34 -3.35 8.06
C ALA A 180 -12.20 -4.59 8.36
N SER A 181 -12.72 -5.32 7.35
CA SER A 181 -13.51 -6.53 7.59
C SER A 181 -12.67 -7.77 7.84
N LEU A 182 -11.34 -7.73 7.68
CA LEU A 182 -10.46 -8.88 7.91
C LEU A 182 -10.41 -9.36 9.37
N VAL A 183 -10.95 -8.59 10.31
CA VAL A 183 -11.00 -8.93 11.74
C VAL A 183 -12.34 -9.52 12.19
N ASN A 184 -13.33 -9.64 11.30
CA ASN A 184 -14.70 -10.08 11.62
C ASN A 184 -15.06 -11.41 10.97
#